data_AF-A0AAP9KQC4-F1
#
_entry.id   AF-A0AAP9KQC4-F1
#
_cell.length_a   1.000
_cell.length_b   1.000
_cell.length_c   1.000
_cell.angle_alpha   90.00
_cell.angle_beta   90.00
_cell.angle_gamma   90.00
#
_symmetry.space_group_name_H-M   'P 1'
#
loop_
_entity.id
_entity.type
_entity.pdbx_description
1 polymer ?
#
loop_
_entity_poly.entity_id
_entity_poly.type
_entity_poly.pdbx_seq_one_letter_code
_entity_poly.pdbx_strand_id
1 'polypeptide(L)'
;MYWYHTEINGLPDRVTNNCGDTVWQGVFSAWGRTTRERTGIDWDVPQNLRFQGQYLDRETGLHYNTFRYYDPCGGRYNQLDPIGLMGGLNVSAYVLDPLTWIDPLGLEGCSTRLGRNMMESMGLPRSTTWKGYQAHHIIPKELANHPALKKINYYIDDASNGIFLRKVDDAKSAMSRHQGNHHGYTDAVKDALDKININQSPANISKQVSAIQDTARRGMQDGVPIRSKDMYNSDIFGRDIEQVGRQRVYNLWSGIFG
;
A
#
# COMPACT_ATOMS: atom_id res chain seq x y z
N MET A 1 -12.86 3.43 -34.76
CA MET A 1 -12.01 2.82 -33.70
C MET A 1 -10.87 3.76 -33.43
N TYR A 2 -10.50 3.94 -32.17
CA TYR A 2 -9.41 4.82 -31.74
C TYR A 2 -8.46 4.04 -30.85
N TRP A 3 -7.17 4.33 -30.97
CA TRP A 3 -6.11 3.68 -30.19
C TRP A 3 -5.43 4.72 -29.32
N TYR A 4 -5.32 4.42 -28.03
CA TYR A 4 -4.63 5.22 -27.06
C TYR A 4 -3.19 4.74 -26.95
N HIS A 5 -2.27 5.68 -27.07
CA HIS A 5 -0.87 5.51 -26.75
C HIS A 5 -0.63 6.19 -25.41
N THR A 6 0.20 5.57 -24.58
CA THR A 6 0.44 6.04 -23.21
C THR A 6 1.93 6.09 -22.93
N GLU A 7 2.32 6.98 -22.03
CA GLU A 7 3.62 6.94 -21.36
C GLU A 7 3.75 5.71 -20.44
N ILE A 8 4.94 5.50 -19.87
CA ILE A 8 5.24 4.36 -18.99
C ILE A 8 4.36 4.31 -17.73
N ASN A 9 3.92 5.47 -17.24
CA ASN A 9 3.03 5.60 -16.09
C ASN A 9 1.54 5.43 -16.46
N GLY A 10 1.24 5.18 -17.74
CA GLY A 10 -0.11 5.00 -18.27
C GLY A 10 -0.85 6.31 -18.58
N LEU A 11 -0.18 7.47 -18.52
CA LEU A 11 -0.75 8.74 -18.95
C LEU A 11 -0.92 8.75 -20.48
N PRO A 12 -2.12 9.00 -21.04
CA PRO A 12 -2.30 9.07 -22.48
C PRO A 12 -1.53 10.23 -23.11
N ASP A 13 -0.61 9.94 -24.04
CA ASP A 13 0.17 10.96 -24.75
C ASP A 13 -0.38 11.24 -26.15
N ARG A 14 -0.99 10.24 -26.80
CA ARG A 14 -1.49 10.35 -28.17
C ARG A 14 -2.69 9.44 -28.43
N VAL A 15 -3.58 9.88 -29.32
CA VAL A 15 -4.67 9.07 -29.87
C VAL A 15 -4.59 9.03 -31.39
N THR A 16 -4.74 7.84 -31.96
CA THR A 16 -4.78 7.63 -33.42
C THR A 16 -6.11 7.08 -33.90
N ASN A 17 -6.52 7.44 -35.12
CA ASN A 17 -7.69 6.88 -35.81
C ASN A 17 -7.35 5.58 -36.56
N ASN A 18 -8.33 5.05 -37.32
CA ASN A 18 -8.21 3.82 -38.12
C ASN A 18 -7.28 3.93 -39.33
N CYS A 19 -6.99 5.15 -39.77
CA CYS A 19 -6.00 5.43 -40.81
C CYS A 19 -4.58 5.57 -40.24
N GLY A 20 -4.43 5.58 -38.91
CA GLY A 20 -3.15 5.80 -38.23
C GLY A 20 -2.83 7.27 -37.97
N ASP A 21 -3.71 8.19 -38.35
CA ASP A 21 -3.50 9.63 -38.15
C ASP A 21 -3.68 10.00 -36.68
N THR A 22 -2.85 10.95 -36.22
CA THR A 22 -2.95 11.49 -34.86
C THR A 22 -4.11 12.47 -34.80
N VAL A 23 -5.13 12.12 -34.01
CA VAL A 23 -6.34 12.92 -33.81
C VAL A 23 -6.30 13.73 -32.51
N TRP A 24 -5.46 13.32 -31.55
CA TRP A 24 -5.22 14.07 -30.33
C TRP A 24 -3.80 13.79 -29.81
N GLN A 25 -3.17 14.79 -29.21
CA GLN A 25 -1.87 14.67 -28.53
C GLN A 25 -1.81 15.57 -27.31
N GLY A 26 -1.36 15.02 -26.18
CA GLY A 26 -1.11 15.73 -24.94
C GLY A 26 0.37 15.77 -24.60
N VAL A 27 0.81 16.88 -24.01
CA VAL A 27 2.14 17.00 -23.39
C VAL A 27 1.91 17.37 -21.93
N PHE A 28 2.62 16.69 -21.03
CA PHE A 28 2.38 16.78 -19.61
C PHE A 28 3.68 17.02 -18.83
N SER A 29 3.54 17.63 -17.66
CA SER A 29 4.60 17.61 -16.64
C SER A 29 4.68 16.24 -15.97
N ALA A 30 5.75 15.99 -15.20
CA ALA A 30 5.92 14.77 -14.40
C ALA A 30 4.73 14.47 -13.46
N TRP A 31 4.02 15.50 -13.00
CA TRP A 31 2.84 15.38 -12.12
C TRP A 31 1.51 15.38 -12.88
N GLY A 32 1.53 15.18 -14.20
CA GLY A 32 0.33 15.03 -15.00
C GLY A 32 -0.33 16.34 -15.43
N ARG A 33 0.22 17.51 -15.09
CA ARG A 33 -0.30 18.80 -15.57
C ARG A 33 -0.17 18.90 -17.07
N THR A 34 -1.27 19.09 -17.78
CA THR A 34 -1.28 19.35 -19.22
C THR A 34 -0.56 20.68 -19.48
N THR A 35 0.57 20.64 -20.19
CA THR A 35 1.30 21.83 -20.62
C THR A 35 0.88 22.25 -22.02
N ARG A 36 0.53 21.28 -22.86
CA ARG A 36 0.02 21.51 -24.20
C ARG A 36 -0.95 20.40 -24.59
N GLU A 37 -2.01 20.77 -25.26
CA GLU A 37 -2.95 19.83 -25.89
C GLU A 37 -3.11 20.24 -27.35
N ARG A 38 -3.09 19.25 -28.25
CA ARG A 38 -3.33 19.45 -29.68
C ARG A 38 -4.42 18.48 -30.12
N THR A 39 -5.42 19.04 -30.81
CA THR A 39 -6.55 18.29 -31.34
C THR A 39 -6.56 18.40 -32.86
N GLY A 40 -6.81 17.29 -33.54
CA GLY A 40 -7.02 17.25 -34.99
C GLY A 40 -8.37 17.82 -35.38
N ILE A 41 -8.52 18.24 -36.64
CA ILE A 41 -9.74 18.90 -37.14
C ILE A 41 -10.97 17.98 -36.99
N ASP A 42 -10.80 16.67 -37.13
CA ASP A 42 -11.90 15.69 -37.10
C ASP A 42 -12.14 15.06 -35.71
N TRP A 43 -11.62 15.66 -34.64
CA TRP A 43 -11.74 15.15 -33.27
C TRP A 43 -12.60 16.05 -32.40
N ASP A 44 -13.89 15.73 -32.33
CA ASP A 44 -14.89 16.52 -31.60
C ASP A 44 -15.09 16.12 -30.14
N VAL A 45 -14.46 15.03 -29.67
CA VAL A 45 -14.67 14.49 -28.32
C VAL A 45 -13.52 14.89 -27.40
N PRO A 46 -13.73 15.67 -26.33
CA PRO A 46 -12.64 16.02 -25.41
C PRO A 46 -11.97 14.78 -24.81
N GLN A 47 -10.64 14.70 -24.91
CA GLN A 47 -9.87 13.61 -24.33
C GLN A 47 -9.41 13.97 -22.90
N ASN A 48 -10.07 13.37 -21.92
CA ASN A 48 -9.96 13.77 -20.52
C ASN A 48 -9.31 12.72 -19.61
N LEU A 49 -8.96 11.53 -20.08
CA LEU A 49 -8.21 10.55 -19.31
C LEU A 49 -6.84 11.12 -18.91
N ARG A 50 -6.44 10.88 -17.67
CA ARG A 50 -5.15 11.31 -17.11
C ARG A 50 -4.40 10.09 -16.58
N PHE A 51 -3.69 10.18 -15.45
CA PHE A 51 -3.11 8.99 -14.85
C PHE A 51 -4.18 7.91 -14.61
N GLN A 52 -3.76 6.67 -14.40
CA GLN A 52 -4.67 5.55 -14.24
C GLN A 52 -5.70 5.81 -13.12
N GLY A 53 -6.99 5.74 -13.46
CA GLY A 53 -8.10 6.06 -12.55
C GLY A 53 -8.49 7.54 -12.49
N GLN A 54 -7.78 8.42 -13.19
CA GLN A 54 -8.01 9.86 -13.18
C GLN A 54 -8.72 10.37 -14.44
N TYR A 55 -9.62 11.34 -14.25
CA TYR A 55 -10.35 12.04 -15.31
C TYR A 55 -10.22 13.56 -15.12
N LEU A 56 -9.75 14.28 -16.13
CA LEU A 56 -9.65 15.73 -16.13
C LEU A 56 -11.06 16.34 -16.09
N ASP A 57 -11.30 17.10 -15.03
CA ASP A 57 -12.35 18.10 -14.99
C ASP A 57 -11.81 19.39 -15.63
N ARG A 58 -12.33 19.72 -16.82
CA ARG A 58 -11.88 20.88 -17.59
C ARG A 58 -12.31 22.21 -16.98
N GLU A 59 -13.36 22.24 -16.16
CA GLU A 59 -13.84 23.48 -15.54
C GLU A 59 -12.89 23.95 -14.45
N THR A 60 -12.36 23.00 -13.66
CA THR A 60 -11.46 23.30 -12.53
C THR A 60 -9.99 23.09 -12.86
N GLY A 61 -9.67 22.31 -13.91
CA GLY A 61 -8.31 21.88 -14.22
C GLY A 61 -7.79 20.77 -13.29
N LEU A 62 -8.61 20.29 -12.35
CA LEU A 62 -8.28 19.20 -11.44
C LEU A 62 -8.57 17.85 -12.07
N HIS A 63 -7.94 16.80 -11.57
CA HIS A 63 -8.21 15.44 -12.00
C HIS A 63 -9.06 14.72 -10.96
N TYR A 64 -10.30 14.39 -11.32
CA TYR A 64 -11.14 13.54 -10.49
C TYR A 64 -10.57 12.12 -10.44
N ASN A 65 -10.36 11.62 -9.23
CA ASN A 65 -9.83 10.28 -8.96
C ASN A 65 -10.69 9.62 -7.88
N THR A 66 -11.82 9.05 -8.31
CA THR A 66 -12.82 8.29 -7.52
C THR A 66 -13.27 8.96 -6.22
N PHE A 67 -12.42 9.02 -5.19
CA PHE A 67 -12.73 9.62 -3.90
C PHE A 67 -12.15 11.02 -3.71
N ARG A 68 -11.22 11.46 -4.54
CA ARG A 68 -10.52 12.75 -4.36
C ARG A 68 -10.26 13.48 -5.68
N TYR A 69 -10.10 14.80 -5.60
CA TYR A 69 -9.58 15.62 -6.70
C TYR A 69 -8.07 15.83 -6.56
N TYR A 70 -7.33 15.42 -7.57
CA TYR A 70 -5.89 15.59 -7.68
C TYR A 70 -5.57 16.91 -8.38
N ASP A 71 -4.75 17.75 -7.74
CA ASP A 71 -4.16 18.95 -8.31
C ASP A 71 -2.83 18.62 -8.98
N PRO A 72 -2.77 18.61 -10.32
CA PRO A 72 -1.54 18.30 -11.05
C PRO A 72 -0.51 19.43 -11.00
N CYS A 73 -0.88 20.66 -10.61
CA CYS A 73 0.09 21.74 -10.39
C CYS A 73 0.88 21.52 -9.09
N GLY A 74 0.18 21.14 -8.02
CA GLY A 74 0.76 20.88 -6.70
C GLY A 74 1.26 19.45 -6.47
N GLY A 75 0.96 18.52 -7.38
CA GLY A 75 1.35 17.11 -7.28
C GLY A 75 0.66 16.36 -6.14
N ARG A 76 -0.56 16.77 -5.76
CA ARG A 76 -1.23 16.29 -4.54
C ARG A 76 -2.74 16.36 -4.65
N TYR A 77 -3.47 15.67 -3.78
CA TYR A 77 -4.90 15.86 -3.62
C TYR A 77 -5.23 17.18 -2.93
N ASN A 78 -6.30 17.84 -3.36
CA ASN A 78 -6.82 19.04 -2.70
C ASN A 78 -7.69 18.73 -1.48
N GLN A 79 -8.05 17.45 -1.32
CA GLN A 79 -8.85 16.90 -0.22
C GLN A 79 -7.97 15.98 0.64
N LEU A 80 -8.23 15.99 1.94
CA LEU A 80 -7.63 15.01 2.85
C LEU A 80 -8.12 13.61 2.48
N ASP A 81 -7.27 12.61 2.67
CA ASP A 81 -7.61 11.21 2.46
C ASP A 81 -8.86 10.86 3.29
N PRO A 82 -9.96 10.37 2.68
CA PRO A 82 -11.16 9.96 3.39
C PRO A 82 -10.90 8.85 4.43
N ILE A 83 -9.81 8.09 4.30
CA ILE A 83 -9.37 7.11 5.33
C ILE A 83 -8.37 7.72 6.33
N GLY A 84 -8.13 9.03 6.27
CA GLY A 84 -7.29 9.78 7.19
C GLY A 84 -5.83 9.35 7.14
N LEU A 85 -5.16 9.29 8.29
CA LEU A 85 -3.77 8.83 8.40
C LEU A 85 -3.57 7.35 8.01
N MET A 86 -4.66 6.60 7.77
CA MET A 86 -4.56 5.27 7.17
C MET A 86 -4.12 5.35 5.70
N GLY A 87 -4.34 6.51 5.07
CA GLY A 87 -3.89 6.96 3.76
C GLY A 87 -2.42 7.39 3.69
N GLY A 88 -1.63 7.12 4.73
CA GLY A 88 -0.28 7.64 4.88
C GLY A 88 -0.19 8.91 5.72
N LEU A 89 1.04 9.28 6.11
CA LEU A 89 1.28 10.43 7.00
C LEU A 89 0.97 11.77 6.31
N ASN A 90 1.13 11.84 4.99
CA ASN A 90 0.68 12.96 4.21
C ASN A 90 -0.69 12.64 3.62
N VAL A 91 -1.73 12.99 4.35
CA VAL A 91 -3.13 12.76 3.98
C VAL A 91 -3.57 13.45 2.67
N SER A 92 -2.74 14.30 2.09
CA SER A 92 -2.99 14.92 0.79
C SER A 92 -2.10 14.37 -0.32
N ALA A 93 -1.18 13.46 -0.04
CA ALA A 93 -0.25 12.95 -1.05
C ALA A 93 -0.94 12.08 -2.10
N TYR A 94 -0.45 12.15 -3.34
CA TYR A 94 -0.84 11.25 -4.42
C TYR A 94 -0.05 9.94 -4.38
N VAL A 95 1.24 10.01 -4.70
CA VAL A 95 2.22 8.92 -4.58
C VAL A 95 3.62 9.52 -4.38
N LEU A 96 4.57 8.72 -3.89
CA LEU A 96 5.97 9.14 -3.74
C LEU A 96 6.69 9.37 -5.08
N ASP A 97 6.42 8.54 -6.09
CA ASP A 97 6.99 8.65 -7.44
C ASP A 97 5.91 8.38 -8.51
N PRO A 98 5.41 9.40 -9.23
CA PRO A 98 4.34 9.26 -10.21
C PRO A 98 4.78 8.61 -11.53
N LEU A 99 6.10 8.41 -11.73
CA LEU A 99 6.60 7.70 -12.91
C LEU A 99 6.46 6.18 -12.76
N THR A 100 6.54 5.69 -11.52
CA THR A 100 6.53 4.24 -11.24
C THR A 100 5.33 3.80 -10.40
N TRP A 101 4.66 4.69 -9.67
CA TRP A 101 3.55 4.38 -8.77
C TRP A 101 2.26 5.06 -9.22
N ILE A 102 1.13 4.43 -8.89
CA ILE A 102 -0.22 4.93 -9.20
C ILE A 102 -1.14 4.74 -7.99
N ASP A 103 -2.11 5.63 -7.81
CA ASP A 103 -3.21 5.49 -6.84
C ASP A 103 -4.57 5.49 -7.58
N PRO A 104 -5.05 4.32 -8.05
CA PRO A 104 -6.25 4.23 -8.89
C PRO A 104 -7.57 4.50 -8.16
N LEU A 105 -7.56 4.51 -6.83
CA LEU A 105 -8.75 4.75 -6.01
C LEU A 105 -8.70 6.12 -5.35
N GLY A 106 -7.53 6.73 -5.21
CA GLY A 106 -7.39 7.91 -4.38
C GLY A 106 -7.38 7.56 -2.89
N LEU A 107 -6.77 6.44 -2.48
CA LEU A 107 -6.64 6.02 -1.08
C LEU A 107 -5.27 5.36 -0.86
N GLU A 108 -4.37 6.00 -0.10
CA GLU A 108 -3.02 5.46 0.14
C GLU A 108 -2.95 4.58 1.42
N GLY A 109 -3.59 3.40 1.48
CA GLY A 109 -3.59 2.64 2.75
C GLY A 109 -3.66 1.12 2.69
N CYS A 110 -2.58 0.46 3.17
CA CYS A 110 -2.39 -0.97 3.50
C CYS A 110 -2.65 -1.98 2.37
N SER A 111 -1.78 -2.99 2.24
CA SER A 111 -1.60 -3.80 1.01
C SER A 111 -2.90 -4.33 0.40
N THR A 112 -3.40 -3.58 -0.59
CA THR A 112 -4.51 -3.99 -1.46
C THR A 112 -4.17 -5.27 -2.22
N ARG A 113 -2.89 -5.59 -2.40
CA ARG A 113 -2.46 -6.81 -3.11
C ARG A 113 -2.52 -8.03 -2.21
N LEU A 114 -1.97 -7.96 -0.99
CA LEU A 114 -2.08 -9.04 0.00
C LEU A 114 -3.55 -9.35 0.29
N GLY A 115 -4.35 -8.32 0.60
CA GLY A 115 -5.78 -8.52 0.91
C GLY A 115 -6.53 -9.19 -0.25
N ARG A 116 -6.25 -8.80 -1.49
CA ARG A 116 -6.83 -9.45 -2.68
C ARG A 116 -6.42 -10.92 -2.80
N ASN A 117 -5.14 -11.22 -2.60
CA ASN A 117 -4.62 -12.59 -2.68
C ASN A 117 -5.21 -13.48 -1.57
N MET A 118 -5.40 -12.93 -0.37
CA MET A 118 -6.07 -13.63 0.73
C MET A 118 -7.55 -13.91 0.44
N MET A 119 -8.29 -12.97 -0.15
CA MET A 119 -9.69 -13.23 -0.54
C MET A 119 -9.77 -14.35 -1.57
N GLU A 120 -8.90 -14.31 -2.58
CA GLU A 120 -8.82 -15.36 -3.61
C GLU A 120 -8.45 -16.73 -3.02
N SER A 121 -7.49 -16.80 -2.08
CA SER A 121 -7.13 -18.07 -1.44
C SER A 121 -8.25 -18.65 -0.57
N MET A 122 -9.22 -17.83 -0.17
CA MET A 122 -10.44 -18.26 0.52
C MET A 122 -11.60 -18.59 -0.44
N GLY A 123 -11.37 -18.53 -1.76
CA GLY A 123 -12.39 -18.77 -2.78
C GLY A 123 -13.36 -17.59 -2.98
N LEU A 124 -13.00 -16.39 -2.51
CA LEU A 124 -13.81 -15.19 -2.62
C LEU A 124 -13.31 -14.27 -3.76
N PRO A 125 -14.20 -13.46 -4.36
CA PRO A 125 -13.77 -12.44 -5.33
C PRO A 125 -12.69 -11.53 -4.76
N ARG A 126 -11.67 -11.18 -5.55
CA ARG A 126 -10.61 -10.25 -5.13
C ARG A 126 -11.15 -8.87 -4.72
N SER A 127 -12.32 -8.47 -5.22
CA SER A 127 -13.01 -7.22 -4.83
C SER A 127 -13.73 -7.31 -3.47
N THR A 128 -13.76 -8.47 -2.82
CA THR A 128 -14.43 -8.67 -1.54
C THR A 128 -13.80 -7.81 -0.47
N THR A 129 -14.63 -7.12 0.30
CA THR A 129 -14.20 -6.31 1.44
C THR A 129 -14.84 -6.84 2.72
N TRP A 130 -14.04 -6.99 3.77
CA TRP A 130 -14.52 -7.37 5.09
C TRP A 130 -14.55 -6.15 6.00
N LYS A 131 -15.77 -5.69 6.31
CA LYS A 131 -15.96 -4.53 7.19
C LYS A 131 -15.36 -4.83 8.57
N GLY A 132 -14.58 -3.88 9.08
CA GLY A 132 -13.94 -4.00 10.40
C GLY A 132 -12.62 -4.76 10.43
N TYR A 133 -12.14 -5.31 9.30
CA TYR A 133 -10.87 -6.04 9.21
C TYR A 133 -9.92 -5.43 8.18
N GLN A 134 -8.63 -5.70 8.33
CA GLN A 134 -7.59 -5.42 7.33
C GLN A 134 -6.63 -6.59 7.22
N ALA A 135 -6.11 -6.79 6.00
CA ALA A 135 -4.98 -7.67 5.80
C ALA A 135 -3.73 -7.05 6.44
N HIS A 136 -3.05 -7.85 7.24
CA HIS A 136 -1.78 -7.54 7.86
C HIS A 136 -0.72 -8.53 7.35
N HIS A 137 0.43 -7.98 7.00
CA HIS A 137 1.62 -8.75 6.62
C HIS A 137 2.28 -9.33 7.87
N ILE A 138 2.31 -10.65 7.98
CA ILE A 138 2.95 -11.34 9.10
C ILE A 138 4.46 -11.06 9.06
N ILE A 139 5.12 -11.33 7.93
CA ILE A 139 6.43 -10.78 7.62
C ILE A 139 6.21 -9.40 6.98
N PRO A 140 6.61 -8.29 7.62
CA PRO A 140 6.30 -6.94 7.17
C PRO A 140 6.78 -6.65 5.74
N LYS A 141 5.98 -5.90 4.99
CA LYS A 141 6.26 -5.56 3.59
C LYS A 141 7.58 -4.80 3.42
N GLU A 142 7.96 -4.00 4.41
CA GLU A 142 9.21 -3.24 4.48
C GLU A 142 10.44 -4.14 4.39
N LEU A 143 10.31 -5.41 4.79
CA LEU A 143 11.41 -6.38 4.79
C LEU A 143 11.51 -7.17 3.48
N ALA A 144 10.71 -6.87 2.45
CA ALA A 144 10.70 -7.62 1.17
C ALA A 144 12.09 -7.77 0.52
N ASN A 145 13.00 -6.83 0.76
CA ASN A 145 14.37 -6.84 0.25
C ASN A 145 15.40 -7.51 1.19
N HIS A 146 14.96 -8.11 2.29
CA HIS A 146 15.84 -8.78 3.24
C HIS A 146 16.61 -9.94 2.56
N PRO A 147 17.92 -10.11 2.78
CA PRO A 147 18.74 -11.12 2.09
C PRO A 147 18.18 -12.55 2.16
N ALA A 148 17.73 -12.98 3.35
CA ALA A 148 17.11 -14.31 3.52
C ALA A 148 15.84 -14.50 2.67
N LEU A 149 14.99 -13.47 2.55
CA LEU A 149 13.76 -13.52 1.75
C LEU A 149 14.07 -13.50 0.25
N LYS A 150 15.03 -12.68 -0.17
CA LYS A 150 15.51 -12.62 -1.57
C LYS A 150 16.09 -13.97 -2.01
N LYS A 151 16.86 -14.63 -1.13
CA LYS A 151 17.52 -15.91 -1.42
C LYS A 151 16.53 -17.03 -1.76
N ILE A 152 15.32 -17.00 -1.18
CA ILE A 152 14.27 -18.00 -1.40
C ILE A 152 13.17 -17.52 -2.35
N ASN A 153 13.33 -16.35 -2.99
CA ASN A 153 12.31 -15.71 -3.81
C ASN A 153 10.96 -15.57 -3.09
N TYR A 154 11.00 -15.17 -1.82
CA TYR A 154 9.80 -15.04 -1.00
C TYR A 154 8.83 -13.99 -1.57
N TYR A 155 7.59 -14.38 -1.85
CA TYR A 155 6.57 -13.46 -2.33
C TYR A 155 5.88 -12.77 -1.15
N ILE A 156 6.21 -11.49 -0.93
CA ILE A 156 5.76 -10.76 0.28
C ILE A 156 4.24 -10.60 0.39
N ASP A 157 3.54 -10.51 -0.74
CA ASP A 157 2.08 -10.40 -0.80
C ASP A 157 1.39 -11.77 -0.93
N ASP A 158 2.11 -12.88 -0.71
CA ASP A 158 1.50 -14.21 -0.70
C ASP A 158 0.42 -14.31 0.39
N ALA A 159 -0.68 -15.01 0.11
CA ALA A 159 -1.78 -15.15 1.05
C ALA A 159 -1.35 -15.84 2.37
N SER A 160 -0.36 -16.75 2.31
CA SER A 160 0.23 -17.37 3.49
C SER A 160 0.96 -16.37 4.40
N ASN A 161 1.37 -15.21 3.88
CA ASN A 161 1.94 -14.10 4.64
C ASN A 161 0.91 -13.12 5.17
N GLY A 162 -0.38 -13.44 5.03
CA GLY A 162 -1.47 -12.60 5.46
C GLY A 162 -2.21 -13.13 6.68
N ILE A 163 -2.67 -12.19 7.51
CA ILE A 163 -3.68 -12.43 8.54
C ILE A 163 -4.66 -11.25 8.58
N PHE A 164 -5.96 -11.53 8.67
CA PHE A 164 -6.96 -10.48 8.83
C PHE A 164 -7.03 -10.09 10.31
N LEU A 165 -6.64 -8.87 10.60
CA LEU A 165 -6.70 -8.29 11.94
C LEU A 165 -7.80 -7.23 11.99
N ARG A 166 -8.41 -7.09 13.17
CA ARG A 166 -9.47 -6.11 13.37
C ARG A 166 -8.90 -4.70 13.32
N LYS A 167 -9.62 -3.80 12.63
CA LYS A 167 -9.39 -2.35 12.72
C LYS A 167 -9.69 -1.90 14.16
N VAL A 168 -9.20 -0.71 14.54
CA VAL A 168 -9.51 -0.14 15.84
C VAL A 168 -11.02 0.09 15.97
N ASP A 169 -11.56 -0.42 17.07
CA ASP A 169 -12.85 -0.08 17.63
C ASP A 169 -12.83 -0.42 19.14
N ASP A 170 -13.82 0.06 19.89
CA ASP A 170 -13.84 -0.08 21.36
C ASP A 170 -14.16 -1.51 21.84
N ALA A 171 -14.50 -2.41 20.92
CA ALA A 171 -14.93 -3.77 21.26
C ALA A 171 -13.72 -4.70 21.45
N LYS A 172 -13.69 -5.45 22.57
CA LYS A 172 -12.61 -6.38 22.93
C LYS A 172 -12.32 -7.37 21.79
N SER A 173 -11.04 -7.56 21.47
CA SER A 173 -10.57 -8.51 20.48
C SER A 173 -9.66 -9.53 21.16
N ALA A 174 -9.85 -10.82 20.87
CA ALA A 174 -8.92 -11.87 21.28
C ALA A 174 -7.63 -11.87 20.44
N MET A 175 -7.70 -11.31 19.23
CA MET A 175 -6.56 -11.17 18.31
C MET A 175 -5.95 -9.77 18.37
N SER A 176 -4.73 -9.66 17.86
CA SER A 176 -4.04 -8.40 17.63
C SER A 176 -4.85 -7.44 16.77
N ARG A 177 -4.60 -6.14 16.95
CA ARG A 177 -5.23 -5.09 16.16
C ARG A 177 -4.25 -4.51 15.15
N HIS A 178 -4.80 -4.09 14.01
CA HIS A 178 -4.02 -3.47 12.95
C HIS A 178 -4.42 -2.02 12.75
N GLN A 179 -3.44 -1.12 12.83
CA GLN A 179 -3.58 0.29 12.49
C GLN A 179 -2.21 0.90 12.22
N GLY A 180 -2.02 1.40 11.00
CA GLY A 180 -0.80 2.11 10.61
C GLY A 180 0.45 1.24 10.75
N ASN A 181 1.60 1.91 10.85
CA ASN A 181 2.89 1.24 10.93
C ASN A 181 3.19 0.76 12.37
N HIS A 182 3.87 -0.37 12.48
CA HIS A 182 4.21 -1.05 13.74
C HIS A 182 5.71 -1.33 13.78
N HIS A 183 6.51 -0.26 13.86
CA HIS A 183 7.97 -0.33 13.77
C HIS A 183 8.61 -1.31 14.76
N GLY A 184 8.15 -1.36 16.02
CA GLY A 184 8.76 -2.25 17.03
C GLY A 184 8.58 -3.73 16.69
N TYR A 185 7.42 -4.10 16.16
CA TYR A 185 7.19 -5.44 15.63
C TYR A 185 8.06 -5.70 14.39
N THR A 186 8.11 -4.73 13.48
CA THR A 186 8.92 -4.84 12.26
C THR A 186 10.41 -5.02 12.56
N ASP A 187 10.94 -4.30 13.55
CA ASP A 187 12.32 -4.43 14.01
C ASP A 187 12.58 -5.84 14.58
N ALA A 188 11.65 -6.37 15.39
CA ALA A 188 11.80 -7.71 15.97
C ALA A 188 11.78 -8.82 14.91
N VAL A 189 10.92 -8.70 13.89
CA VAL A 189 10.92 -9.64 12.75
C VAL A 189 12.20 -9.53 11.94
N LYS A 190 12.70 -8.30 11.73
CA LYS A 190 13.97 -8.08 11.04
C LYS A 190 15.11 -8.79 11.78
N ASP A 191 15.22 -8.62 13.09
CA ASP A 191 16.25 -9.26 13.90
C ASP A 191 16.14 -10.80 13.86
N ALA A 192 14.92 -11.34 13.86
CA ALA A 192 14.70 -12.78 13.69
C ALA A 192 15.18 -13.27 12.32
N LEU A 193 14.97 -12.50 11.25
CA LEU A 193 15.46 -12.84 9.91
C LEU A 193 16.99 -12.68 9.79
N ASP A 194 17.59 -11.69 10.45
CA ASP A 194 19.03 -11.44 10.46
C ASP A 194 19.80 -12.61 11.10
N LYS A 195 19.17 -13.35 12.02
CA LYS A 195 19.74 -14.57 12.63
C LYS A 195 19.86 -15.74 11.63
N ILE A 196 19.21 -15.68 10.47
CA ILE A 196 19.25 -16.77 9.48
C ILE A 196 20.59 -16.75 8.72
N ASN A 197 21.30 -17.87 8.74
CA ASN A 197 22.50 -18.05 7.93
C ASN A 197 22.15 -18.19 6.43
N ILE A 198 22.38 -17.12 5.67
CA ILE A 198 22.07 -17.03 4.23
C ILE A 198 22.92 -17.93 3.32
N ASN A 199 23.97 -18.57 3.86
CA ASN A 199 24.80 -19.53 3.12
C ASN A 199 24.21 -20.94 3.11
N GLN A 200 23.12 -21.18 3.84
CA GLN A 200 22.41 -22.45 3.82
C GLN A 200 21.62 -22.65 2.51
N SER A 201 21.11 -23.86 2.30
CA SER A 201 20.25 -24.15 1.15
C SER A 201 18.95 -23.32 1.20
N PRO A 202 18.37 -22.95 0.04
CA PRO A 202 17.08 -22.24 0.00
C PRO A 202 15.97 -22.96 0.77
N ALA A 203 15.97 -24.31 0.79
CA ALA A 203 15.00 -25.09 1.55
C ALA A 203 15.13 -24.88 3.07
N ASN A 204 16.37 -24.84 3.59
CA ASN A 204 16.61 -24.60 5.02
C ASN A 204 16.27 -23.15 5.42
N ILE A 205 16.57 -22.18 4.55
CA ILE A 205 16.20 -20.77 4.76
C ILE A 205 14.67 -20.64 4.76
N SER A 206 14.00 -21.25 3.77
CA SER A 206 12.53 -21.24 3.67
C SER A 206 11.86 -21.82 4.91
N LYS A 207 12.39 -22.94 5.45
CA LYS A 207 11.90 -23.54 6.69
C LYS A 207 12.02 -22.59 7.90
N GLN A 208 13.14 -21.87 8.01
CA GLN A 208 13.35 -20.89 9.10
C GLN A 208 12.43 -19.66 8.95
N VAL A 209 12.29 -19.15 7.73
CA VAL A 209 11.35 -18.05 7.42
C VAL A 209 9.91 -18.46 7.75
N SER A 210 9.50 -19.69 7.40
CA SER A 210 8.19 -20.24 7.76
C SER A 210 8.02 -20.33 9.28
N ALA A 211 9.04 -20.76 10.02
CA ALA A 211 8.97 -20.83 11.47
C ALA A 211 8.79 -19.46 12.15
N ILE A 212 9.45 -18.42 11.63
CA ILE A 212 9.25 -17.03 12.06
C ILE A 212 7.81 -16.60 11.76
N GLN A 213 7.33 -16.86 10.54
CA GLN A 213 5.96 -16.56 10.13
C GLN A 213 4.91 -17.24 11.02
N ASP A 214 5.07 -18.54 11.31
CA ASP A 214 4.15 -19.30 12.15
C ASP A 214 4.15 -18.83 13.61
N THR A 215 5.32 -18.41 14.11
CA THR A 215 5.46 -17.86 15.46
C THR A 215 4.78 -16.50 15.57
N ALA A 216 5.02 -15.62 14.59
CA ALA A 216 4.34 -14.34 14.46
C ALA A 216 2.81 -14.50 14.34
N ARG A 217 2.35 -15.40 13.47
CA ARG A 217 0.92 -15.68 13.26
C ARG A 217 0.24 -16.10 14.57
N ARG A 218 0.84 -17.04 15.31
CA ARG A 218 0.31 -17.49 16.61
C ARG A 218 0.25 -16.35 17.63
N GLY A 219 1.34 -15.60 17.78
CA GLY A 219 1.34 -14.43 18.68
C GLY A 219 0.22 -13.44 18.33
N MET A 220 -0.01 -13.17 17.04
CA MET A 220 -1.10 -12.30 16.63
C MET A 220 -2.48 -12.86 16.93
N GLN A 221 -2.67 -14.17 16.74
CA GLN A 221 -3.91 -14.88 17.07
C GLN A 221 -4.19 -14.88 18.59
N ASP A 222 -3.13 -14.94 19.40
CA ASP A 222 -3.18 -14.90 20.87
C ASP A 222 -3.30 -13.47 21.42
N GLY A 223 -3.38 -12.46 20.55
CA GLY A 223 -3.59 -11.07 20.96
C GLY A 223 -2.33 -10.32 21.38
N VAL A 224 -1.13 -10.85 21.10
CA VAL A 224 0.14 -10.21 21.43
C VAL A 224 0.25 -8.84 20.72
N PRO A 225 0.36 -7.73 21.46
CA PRO A 225 0.41 -6.40 20.87
C PRO A 225 1.49 -6.24 19.81
N ILE A 226 1.10 -5.80 18.61
CA ILE A 226 2.04 -5.38 17.55
C ILE A 226 2.23 -3.85 17.52
N ARG A 227 1.37 -3.11 18.21
CA ARG A 227 1.39 -1.63 18.25
C ARG A 227 1.82 -1.13 19.61
N SER A 228 2.61 -0.05 19.63
CA SER A 228 2.96 0.66 20.86
C SER A 228 1.71 1.13 21.62
N LYS A 229 0.69 1.58 20.89
CA LYS A 229 -0.60 2.04 21.43
C LYS A 229 -1.42 0.95 22.11
N ASP A 230 -1.20 -0.32 21.78
CA ASP A 230 -1.89 -1.44 22.44
C ASP A 230 -1.26 -1.79 23.80
N MET A 231 -0.09 -1.22 24.11
CA MET A 231 0.60 -1.46 25.38
C MET A 231 0.22 -0.46 26.49
N TYR A 232 -0.50 0.62 26.16
CA TYR A 232 -0.81 1.70 27.11
C TYR A 232 -2.17 2.35 26.87
N ASN A 233 -2.71 2.97 27.93
CA ASN A 233 -3.70 4.02 27.79
C ASN A 233 -2.96 5.37 27.56
N SER A 234 -3.06 5.91 26.35
CA SER A 234 -2.42 7.18 25.96
C SER A 234 -2.91 8.40 26.76
N ASP A 235 -4.03 8.27 27.47
CA ASP A 235 -4.60 9.36 28.27
C ASP A 235 -3.86 9.58 29.60
N ILE A 236 -2.99 8.65 30.00
CA ILE A 236 -2.32 8.64 31.31
C ILE A 236 -0.84 9.05 31.23
N PHE A 237 -0.16 8.81 30.10
CA PHE A 237 1.27 9.03 29.98
C PHE A 237 1.57 10.04 28.84
N GLY A 238 2.62 10.86 28.98
CA GLY A 238 2.90 12.00 28.08
C GLY A 238 3.52 11.65 26.71
N ARG A 239 4.11 12.66 26.04
CA ARG A 239 4.59 12.58 24.63
C ARG A 239 5.67 11.53 24.31
N ASP A 240 6.33 10.91 25.31
CA ASP A 240 7.42 9.93 25.12
C ASP A 240 6.93 8.46 25.03
N ILE A 241 5.61 8.21 25.10
CA ILE A 241 5.05 6.85 25.03
C ILE A 241 5.39 6.13 23.71
N GLU A 242 5.48 6.84 22.59
CA GLU A 242 5.61 6.16 21.29
C GLU A 242 6.98 5.47 21.13
N GLN A 243 8.07 6.11 21.58
CA GLN A 243 9.42 5.54 21.51
C GLN A 243 9.59 4.40 22.53
N VAL A 244 9.16 4.61 23.77
CA VAL A 244 9.16 3.57 24.82
C VAL A 244 8.27 2.40 24.42
N GLY A 245 7.08 2.67 23.88
CA GLY A 245 6.14 1.67 23.41
C GLY A 245 6.69 0.88 22.23
N ARG A 246 7.36 1.52 21.27
CA ARG A 246 8.08 0.83 20.19
C ARG A 246 9.11 -0.14 20.77
N GLN A 247 9.95 0.32 21.69
CA GLN A 247 10.97 -0.53 22.31
C GLN A 247 10.38 -1.70 23.09
N ARG A 248 9.24 -1.50 23.76
CA ARG A 248 8.54 -2.57 24.49
C ARG A 248 7.92 -3.61 23.56
N VAL A 249 7.27 -3.19 22.48
CA VAL A 249 6.78 -4.11 21.45
C VAL A 249 7.94 -4.90 20.88
N TYR A 250 9.04 -4.23 20.55
CA TYR A 250 10.27 -4.89 20.09
C TYR A 250 10.75 -5.93 21.10
N ASN A 251 10.96 -5.56 22.37
CA ASN A 251 11.46 -6.48 23.40
C ASN A 251 10.52 -7.69 23.58
N LEU A 252 9.20 -7.46 23.54
CA LEU A 252 8.18 -8.50 23.65
C LEU A 252 8.31 -9.50 22.50
N TRP A 253 8.33 -9.03 21.26
CA TRP A 253 8.41 -9.89 20.09
C TRP A 253 9.78 -10.54 19.93
N SER A 254 10.87 -9.84 20.23
CA SER A 254 12.21 -10.42 20.27
C SER A 254 12.29 -11.58 21.26
N GLY A 255 11.66 -11.44 22.44
CA GLY A 255 11.55 -12.54 23.42
C GLY A 255 10.72 -13.73 22.93
N ILE A 256 9.69 -13.49 22.11
CA ILE A 256 8.87 -14.54 21.49
C ILE A 256 9.65 -15.28 20.39
N PHE A 257 10.44 -14.57 19.60
CA PHE A 257 11.23 -15.17 18.52
C PHE A 257 12.47 -15.93 19.03
N GLY A 258 12.97 -15.62 20.23
CA GLY A 258 14.17 -16.22 20.83
C GLY A 258 15.45 -15.58 20.31
#